data_AF-G7GTL3-F1
#
_entry.id   AF-G7GTL3-F1
#
_cell.length_a   1.000
_cell.length_b   1.000
_cell.length_c   1.000
_cell.angle_alpha   90.00
_cell.angle_beta   90.00
_cell.angle_gamma   90.00
#
_symmetry.space_group_name_H-M   'P 1'
#
loop_
_entity.id
_entity.type
_entity.pdbx_description
1 polymer ?
#
loop_
_entity_poly.entity_id
_entity_poly.type
_entity_poly.pdbx_seq_one_letter_code
_entity_poly.pdbx_strand_id
1 'polypeptide(L)'
;MSTTFTYDSAYLAGTAGDLEPGLPVSAGQQYVDGLPGAFADSSPDRWGRNLIDKRRRAAQREASQRLPAATAIDYLVGVSDITRQGDLRFADRRDPKSFLAPGHDVPKLVSLPELLNAADNVSRSDALAVGDLDAVKSLLDAGSGSLGGARPKASVRADDGRLLIAKFPHPGDEWDVMAWEKTTLDLAEAAGITAPRRRLTRVGTRNVLLVERFDRSGSFRVGYIRVRSNCSQMPSRTDSLSSGS
;
A
#
# COMPACT_ATOMS: atom_id res chain seq x y z
N MET A 1 -0.38 -21.22 3.22
CA MET A 1 -1.00 -20.52 4.36
C MET A 1 -2.46 -20.37 4.03
N SER A 2 -3.36 -20.79 4.90
CA SER A 2 -4.80 -20.54 4.77
C SER A 2 -5.20 -19.49 5.80
N THR A 3 -6.20 -18.67 5.46
CA THR A 3 -6.80 -17.69 6.36
C THR A 3 -8.21 -18.13 6.70
N THR A 4 -8.53 -18.16 7.99
CA THR A 4 -9.91 -18.30 8.46
C THR A 4 -10.46 -16.91 8.77
N PHE A 5 -11.59 -16.58 8.17
CA PHE A 5 -12.26 -15.30 8.35
C PHE A 5 -13.67 -15.52 8.91
N THR A 6 -14.15 -14.59 9.72
CA THR A 6 -15.52 -14.60 10.25
C THR A 6 -16.00 -13.17 10.35
N TYR A 7 -17.17 -12.90 9.79
CA TYR A 7 -17.83 -11.62 9.95
C TYR A 7 -18.30 -11.42 11.39
N ASP A 8 -18.17 -10.20 11.90
CA ASP A 8 -18.73 -9.84 13.19
C ASP A 8 -20.26 -9.80 13.11
N SER A 9 -20.94 -10.25 14.17
CA SER A 9 -22.41 -10.26 14.24
C SER A 9 -23.04 -8.90 13.99
N ALA A 10 -22.39 -7.80 14.41
CA ALA A 10 -22.88 -6.44 14.17
C ALA A 10 -22.71 -6.02 12.71
N TYR A 11 -21.68 -6.51 12.01
CA TYR A 11 -21.52 -6.29 10.57
C TYR A 11 -22.64 -7.00 9.80
N LEU A 12 -22.94 -8.26 10.17
CA LEU A 12 -24.01 -9.07 9.56
C LEU A 12 -25.40 -8.47 9.75
N ALA A 13 -25.64 -7.80 10.87
CA ALA A 13 -26.91 -7.12 11.16
C ALA A 13 -27.07 -5.79 10.40
N GLY A 14 -26.00 -5.28 9.80
CA GLY A 14 -26.00 -4.05 9.03
C GLY A 14 -26.47 -4.23 7.59
N THR A 15 -26.35 -3.16 6.81
CA THR A 15 -26.61 -3.14 5.36
C THR A 15 -25.33 -3.25 4.52
N ALA A 16 -24.21 -3.58 5.17
CA ALA A 16 -22.91 -3.68 4.51
C ALA A 16 -22.85 -4.94 3.63
N GLY A 17 -22.33 -4.78 2.40
CA GLY A 17 -22.15 -5.89 1.46
C GLY A 17 -20.89 -6.71 1.72
N ASP A 18 -20.58 -7.58 0.76
CA ASP A 18 -19.38 -8.40 0.77
C ASP A 18 -18.12 -7.52 0.83
N LEU A 19 -17.13 -7.90 1.66
CA LEU A 19 -15.83 -7.23 1.68
C LEU A 19 -15.07 -7.44 0.38
N GLU A 20 -15.24 -8.62 -0.22
CA GLU A 20 -14.79 -8.96 -1.56
C GLU A 20 -15.63 -10.12 -2.12
N PRO A 21 -15.63 -10.33 -3.45
CA PRO A 21 -16.39 -11.43 -4.06
C PRO A 21 -16.05 -12.83 -3.52
N GLY A 22 -14.81 -13.06 -3.06
CA GLY A 22 -14.41 -14.32 -2.41
C GLY A 22 -14.73 -14.42 -0.91
N LEU A 23 -15.32 -13.39 -0.31
CA LEU A 23 -15.77 -13.36 1.08
C LEU A 23 -17.24 -12.89 1.17
N PRO A 24 -18.20 -13.68 0.67
CA PRO A 24 -19.61 -13.32 0.76
C PRO A 24 -20.06 -13.16 2.21
N VAL A 25 -20.95 -12.20 2.49
CA VAL A 25 -21.51 -11.98 3.83
C VAL A 25 -22.21 -13.25 4.33
N SER A 26 -21.66 -13.87 5.38
CA SER A 26 -22.16 -15.11 5.97
C SER A 26 -21.78 -15.21 7.44
N ALA A 27 -22.67 -15.80 8.25
CA ALA A 27 -22.47 -16.02 9.69
C ALA A 27 -21.45 -17.13 10.01
N GLY A 28 -21.04 -17.92 9.02
CA GLY A 28 -20.09 -19.02 9.18
C GLY A 28 -18.63 -18.59 9.07
N GLN A 29 -17.75 -19.47 9.56
CA GLN A 29 -16.32 -19.37 9.24
C GLN A 29 -16.11 -19.61 7.75
N GLN A 30 -15.27 -18.78 7.15
CA GLN A 30 -14.88 -18.87 5.75
C GLN A 30 -13.39 -19.17 5.68
N TYR A 31 -12.99 -19.99 4.71
CA TYR A 31 -11.62 -20.38 4.50
C TYR A 31 -11.15 -19.87 3.15
N VAL A 32 -10.05 -19.13 3.16
CA VAL A 32 -9.43 -18.58 1.95
C VAL A 32 -7.99 -19.04 1.89
N ASP A 33 -7.55 -19.49 0.72
CA ASP A 33 -6.14 -19.78 0.49
C ASP A 33 -5.34 -18.48 0.41
N GLY A 34 -4.29 -18.39 1.23
CA GLY A 34 -3.49 -17.18 1.35
C GLY A 34 -4.20 -16.08 2.13
N LEU A 35 -3.94 -14.84 1.75
CA LEU A 35 -4.55 -13.65 2.35
C LEU A 35 -5.71 -13.20 1.45
N PRO A 36 -6.90 -12.90 2.01
CA PRO A 36 -8.01 -12.38 1.22
C PRO A 36 -7.60 -11.17 0.37
N GLY A 37 -8.17 -11.01 -0.83
CA GLY A 37 -7.77 -9.98 -1.79
C GLY A 37 -7.89 -8.55 -1.24
N ALA A 38 -8.99 -8.24 -0.55
CA ALA A 38 -9.19 -6.96 0.13
C ALA A 38 -8.09 -6.66 1.17
N PHE A 39 -7.57 -7.69 1.83
CA PHE A 39 -6.48 -7.59 2.80
C PHE A 39 -5.13 -7.48 2.08
N ALA A 40 -4.96 -8.20 0.97
CA ALA A 40 -3.80 -8.12 0.11
C ALA A 40 -3.66 -6.73 -0.54
N ASP A 41 -4.77 -6.05 -0.83
CA ASP A 41 -4.75 -4.68 -1.35
C ASP A 41 -4.29 -3.65 -0.31
N SER A 42 -4.55 -3.93 0.97
CA SER A 42 -4.01 -3.19 2.12
C SER A 42 -2.56 -3.57 2.47
N SER A 43 -2.01 -4.62 1.85
CA SER A 43 -0.66 -5.10 2.10
C SER A 43 0.38 -4.30 1.31
N PRO A 44 1.65 -4.29 1.77
CA PRO A 44 2.67 -3.49 1.12
C PRO A 44 3.09 -4.06 -0.24
N ASP A 45 3.47 -3.16 -1.15
CA ASP A 45 4.02 -3.51 -2.45
C ASP A 45 5.50 -3.95 -2.34
N ARG A 46 6.17 -4.16 -3.47
CA ARG A 46 7.57 -4.63 -3.47
C ARG A 46 8.51 -3.63 -2.78
N TRP A 47 8.27 -2.33 -2.98
CA TRP A 47 9.05 -1.28 -2.33
C TRP A 47 8.79 -1.24 -0.82
N GLY A 48 7.52 -1.27 -0.40
CA GLY A 48 7.14 -1.33 1.00
C GLY A 48 7.67 -2.58 1.73
N ARG A 49 7.61 -3.75 1.08
CA ARG A 49 8.19 -4.99 1.60
C ARG A 49 9.70 -4.89 1.76
N ASN A 50 10.40 -4.28 0.80
CA ASN A 50 11.84 -4.05 0.91
C ASN A 50 12.17 -3.20 2.15
N LEU A 51 11.42 -2.12 2.40
CA LEU A 51 11.60 -1.29 3.60
C LEU A 51 11.35 -2.06 4.90
N ILE A 52 10.27 -2.85 4.95
CA ILE A 52 9.95 -3.69 6.13
C ILE A 52 11.04 -4.73 6.36
N ASP A 53 11.51 -5.41 5.30
CA ASP A 53 12.59 -6.38 5.38
C ASP A 53 13.89 -5.75 5.84
N LYS A 54 14.20 -4.56 5.34
CA LYS A 54 15.37 -3.78 5.74
C LYS A 54 15.33 -3.48 7.26
N ARG A 55 14.19 -3.01 7.77
CA ARG A 55 13.98 -2.80 9.21
C ARG A 55 14.11 -4.10 10.02
N ARG A 56 13.53 -5.21 9.55
CA ARG A 56 13.63 -6.51 10.24
C ARG A 56 15.07 -7.03 10.30
N ARG A 57 15.83 -6.92 9.20
CA ARG A 57 17.25 -7.30 9.16
C ARG A 57 18.10 -6.45 10.11
N ALA A 58 17.77 -5.18 10.26
CA ALA A 58 18.41 -4.30 11.22
C ALA A 58 18.20 -4.78 12.66
N ALA A 59 16.94 -5.03 13.03
CA ALA A 59 16.58 -5.55 14.35
C ALA A 59 17.24 -6.92 14.63
N GLN A 60 17.34 -7.81 13.63
CA GLN A 60 18.05 -9.08 13.76
C GLN A 60 19.52 -8.91 14.12
N ARG A 61 20.21 -7.94 13.48
CA ARG A 61 21.63 -7.67 13.75
C ARG A 61 21.83 -7.04 15.12
N GLU A 62 20.99 -6.08 15.49
CA GLU A 62 21.04 -5.41 16.80
C GLU A 62 20.79 -6.41 17.94
N ALA A 63 19.77 -7.26 17.81
CA ALA A 63 19.45 -8.29 18.80
C ALA A 63 20.36 -9.53 18.73
N SER A 64 21.27 -9.60 17.74
CA SER A 64 22.06 -10.82 17.44
C SER A 64 21.22 -12.09 17.35
N GLN A 65 19.96 -11.97 16.91
CA GLN A 65 18.98 -13.05 16.88
C GLN A 65 18.32 -13.16 15.51
N ARG A 66 18.22 -14.39 15.01
CA ARG A 66 17.54 -14.67 13.74
C ARG A 66 16.02 -14.67 13.93
N LEU A 67 15.36 -13.61 13.47
CA LEU A 67 13.89 -13.59 13.33
C LEU A 67 13.41 -14.60 12.27
N PRO A 68 12.22 -15.20 12.44
CA PRO A 68 11.57 -16.01 11.42
C PRO A 68 11.33 -15.26 10.11
N ALA A 69 11.13 -16.01 9.02
CA ALA A 69 10.69 -15.44 7.74
C ALA A 69 9.38 -14.64 7.93
N ALA A 70 9.29 -13.47 7.27
CA ALA A 70 8.07 -12.64 7.35
C ALA A 70 6.91 -13.35 6.67
N THR A 71 5.80 -13.46 7.39
CA THR A 71 4.52 -13.95 6.87
C THR A 71 3.75 -12.85 6.17
N ALA A 72 2.68 -13.19 5.44
CA ALA A 72 1.79 -12.21 4.83
C ALA A 72 1.18 -11.24 5.87
N ILE A 73 0.88 -11.73 7.07
CA ILE A 73 0.34 -10.93 8.17
C ILE A 73 1.40 -9.96 8.71
N ASP A 74 2.66 -10.39 8.86
CA ASP A 74 3.75 -9.49 9.30
C ASP A 74 3.89 -8.27 8.38
N TYR A 75 3.74 -8.49 7.07
CA TYR A 75 3.73 -7.39 6.10
C TYR A 75 2.47 -6.53 6.22
N LEU A 76 1.29 -7.13 6.38
CA LEU A 76 0.02 -6.40 6.50
C LEU A 76 -0.02 -5.47 7.72
N VAL A 77 0.46 -5.94 8.87
CA VAL A 77 0.52 -5.14 10.11
C VAL A 77 1.72 -4.20 10.16
N GLY A 78 2.72 -4.43 9.30
CA GLY A 78 3.88 -3.56 9.15
C GLY A 78 3.62 -2.23 8.45
N VAL A 79 2.41 -2.02 7.91
CA VAL A 79 1.99 -0.79 7.23
C VAL A 79 1.24 0.13 8.18
N SER A 80 1.54 1.42 8.14
CA SER A 80 0.85 2.45 8.93
C SER A 80 -0.67 2.48 8.63
N ASP A 81 -1.49 2.50 9.66
CA ASP A 81 -2.96 2.58 9.58
C ASP A 81 -3.44 3.84 8.87
N ILE A 82 -2.79 4.99 9.07
CA ILE A 82 -3.17 6.24 8.41
C ILE A 82 -2.97 6.13 6.89
N THR A 83 -1.90 5.46 6.48
CA THR A 83 -1.40 5.49 5.10
C THR A 83 -1.70 4.23 4.30
N ARG A 84 -2.17 3.14 4.93
CA ARG A 84 -2.61 1.93 4.22
C ARG A 84 -3.71 2.21 3.20
N GLN A 85 -3.81 1.41 2.16
CA GLN A 85 -4.79 1.58 1.10
C GLN A 85 -6.17 1.03 1.44
N GLY A 86 -7.19 1.61 0.82
CA GLY A 86 -8.59 1.23 1.03
C GLY A 86 -9.13 1.75 2.36
N ASP A 87 -10.15 1.07 2.85
CA ASP A 87 -10.94 1.40 4.04
C ASP A 87 -10.73 0.45 5.22
N LEU A 88 -10.02 -0.66 5.02
CA LEU A 88 -9.74 -1.61 6.07
C LEU A 88 -8.72 -1.08 7.08
N ARG A 89 -8.99 -1.38 8.34
CA ARG A 89 -8.12 -1.11 9.50
C ARG A 89 -8.02 -2.37 10.32
N PHE A 90 -6.87 -2.57 10.95
CA PHE A 90 -6.57 -3.81 11.66
C PHE A 90 -6.30 -3.48 13.12
N ALA A 91 -6.88 -4.27 14.03
CA ALA A 91 -6.67 -4.16 15.46
C ALA A 91 -6.31 -5.55 16.01
N ASP A 92 -5.63 -5.58 17.16
CA ASP A 92 -5.47 -6.84 17.87
C ASP A 92 -6.81 -7.24 18.48
N ARG A 93 -7.19 -8.52 18.38
CA ARG A 93 -8.45 -9.00 18.97
C ARG A 93 -8.53 -8.75 20.48
N ARG A 94 -7.38 -8.71 21.17
CA ARG A 94 -7.28 -8.44 22.61
C ARG A 94 -7.53 -6.97 22.96
N ASP A 95 -7.33 -6.07 22.00
CA ASP A 95 -7.62 -4.65 22.14
C ASP A 95 -8.21 -4.08 20.82
N PRO A 96 -9.50 -4.33 20.56
CA PRO A 96 -10.15 -3.93 19.30
C PRO A 96 -10.32 -2.41 19.18
N LYS A 97 -10.04 -1.64 20.25
CA LYS A 97 -10.13 -0.17 20.23
C LYS A 97 -8.85 0.49 19.74
N SER A 98 -7.74 -0.23 19.75
CA SER A 98 -6.43 0.26 19.31
C SER A 98 -6.04 -0.36 17.97
N PHE A 99 -5.97 0.48 16.93
CA PHE A 99 -5.53 0.03 15.62
C PHE A 99 -4.03 -0.24 15.61
N LEU A 100 -3.64 -1.33 14.95
CA LEU A 100 -2.25 -1.73 14.74
C LEU A 100 -1.54 -0.73 13.84
N ALA A 101 -0.28 -0.47 14.17
CA ALA A 101 0.56 0.51 13.49
C ALA A 101 -0.20 1.85 13.28
N PRO A 102 -0.71 2.49 14.34
CA PRO A 102 -1.53 3.71 14.22
C PRO A 102 -0.80 4.83 13.45
N GLY A 103 0.53 4.72 13.35
CA GLY A 103 1.37 5.47 12.44
C GLY A 103 2.01 6.67 13.12
N HIS A 104 2.92 7.27 12.36
CA HIS A 104 3.54 8.56 12.62
C HIS A 104 2.83 9.64 11.80
N ASP A 105 3.02 10.91 12.15
CA ASP A 105 2.45 12.02 11.39
C ASP A 105 2.91 11.97 9.94
N VAL A 106 1.95 11.96 9.01
CA VAL A 106 2.24 11.97 7.57
C VAL A 106 3.03 13.24 7.24
N PRO A 107 4.25 13.13 6.67
CA PRO A 107 5.09 14.29 6.42
C PRO A 107 4.42 15.32 5.53
N LYS A 108 4.71 16.59 5.79
CA LYS A 108 4.27 17.69 4.93
C LYS A 108 5.11 17.76 3.65
N LEU A 109 4.62 18.51 2.67
CA LEU A 109 5.30 18.73 1.38
C LEU A 109 6.71 19.33 1.52
N VAL A 110 6.99 20.08 2.60
CA VAL A 110 8.33 20.63 2.87
C VAL A 110 9.38 19.54 3.07
N SER A 111 8.98 18.32 3.46
CA SER A 111 9.87 17.18 3.67
C SER A 111 10.22 16.44 2.36
N LEU A 112 9.72 16.86 1.19
CA LEU A 112 10.01 16.19 -0.09
C LEU A 112 11.51 16.06 -0.41
N PRO A 113 12.39 17.06 -0.16
CA PRO A 113 13.82 16.90 -0.39
C PRO A 113 14.44 15.80 0.48
N GLU A 114 14.05 15.72 1.75
CA GLU A 114 14.53 14.69 2.68
C GLU A 114 14.04 13.29 2.25
N LEU A 115 12.76 13.17 1.92
CA LEU A 115 12.16 11.90 1.47
C LEU A 115 12.77 11.42 0.15
N LEU A 116 13.10 12.32 -0.78
CA LEU A 116 13.78 11.98 -2.03
C LEU A 116 15.19 11.46 -1.75
N ASN A 117 15.95 12.11 -0.88
CA ASN A 117 17.29 11.64 -0.51
C ASN A 117 17.23 10.28 0.21
N ALA A 118 16.26 10.09 1.11
CA ALA A 118 16.03 8.82 1.79
C ALA A 118 15.70 7.71 0.77
N ALA A 119 14.82 8.00 -0.20
CA ALA A 119 14.48 7.07 -1.27
C ALA A 119 15.70 6.68 -2.11
N ASP A 120 16.55 7.64 -2.49
CA ASP A 120 17.78 7.37 -3.24
C ASP A 120 18.73 6.46 -2.47
N ASN A 121 18.95 6.74 -1.18
CA ASN A 121 19.85 5.95 -0.33
C ASN A 121 19.36 4.50 -0.27
N VAL A 122 18.06 4.30 -0.04
CA VAL A 122 17.46 2.96 -0.01
C VAL A 122 17.53 2.27 -1.38
N SER A 123 17.38 3.00 -2.48
CA SER A 123 17.43 2.46 -3.84
C SER A 123 18.84 2.07 -4.31
N ARG A 124 19.89 2.75 -3.82
CA ARG A 124 21.27 2.51 -4.24
C ARG A 124 21.93 1.33 -3.53
N SER A 125 21.46 0.97 -2.34
CA SER A 125 22.12 -0.02 -1.51
C SER A 125 21.25 -1.25 -1.24
N ASP A 126 21.69 -2.43 -1.68
CA ASP A 126 21.14 -3.71 -1.25
C ASP A 126 21.61 -4.11 0.15
N ALA A 127 22.76 -3.58 0.60
CA ALA A 127 23.32 -3.79 1.92
C ALA A 127 22.93 -2.62 2.85
N LEU A 128 22.53 -2.94 4.08
CA LEU A 128 22.17 -1.90 5.05
C LEU A 128 23.42 -1.28 5.67
N ALA A 129 23.81 -0.09 5.21
CA ALA A 129 24.75 0.76 5.92
C ALA A 129 24.06 1.42 7.13
N VAL A 130 24.82 1.92 8.10
CA VAL A 130 24.28 2.53 9.34
C VAL A 130 23.35 3.72 9.03
N GLY A 131 23.67 4.53 8.01
CA GLY A 131 22.82 5.65 7.56
C GLY A 131 21.56 5.25 6.78
N ASP A 132 21.43 3.99 6.36
CA ASP A 132 20.26 3.52 5.62
C ASP A 132 19.07 3.26 6.55
N LEU A 133 19.31 3.06 7.86
CA LEU A 133 18.24 2.77 8.82
C LEU A 133 17.35 3.98 9.09
N ASP A 134 17.94 5.17 9.20
CA ASP A 134 17.19 6.41 9.36
C ASP A 134 16.38 6.70 8.11
N ALA A 135 16.96 6.50 6.91
CA ALA A 135 16.22 6.63 5.65
C ALA A 135 15.04 5.64 5.56
N VAL A 136 15.26 4.37 5.90
CA VAL A 136 14.20 3.34 5.94
C VAL A 136 13.10 3.73 6.93
N LYS A 137 13.48 4.20 8.12
CA LYS A 137 12.55 4.65 9.14
C LYS A 137 11.73 5.84 8.63
N SER A 138 12.36 6.89 8.14
CA SER A 138 11.67 8.07 7.60
C SER A 138 10.69 7.71 6.49
N LEU A 139 11.04 6.77 5.61
CA LEU A 139 10.14 6.30 4.55
C LEU A 139 8.97 5.45 5.09
N LEU A 140 9.22 4.53 6.01
CA LEU A 140 8.16 3.74 6.66
C LEU A 140 7.19 4.65 7.43
N ASP A 141 7.71 5.64 8.14
CA ASP A 141 6.94 6.65 8.87
C ASP A 141 6.12 7.51 7.91
N ALA A 142 6.68 7.81 6.73
CA ALA A 142 5.96 8.45 5.62
C ALA A 142 4.96 7.52 4.90
N GLY A 143 4.65 6.34 5.42
CA GLY A 143 3.62 5.47 4.82
C GLY A 143 3.97 4.93 3.44
N SER A 144 5.26 4.78 3.18
CA SER A 144 5.83 4.27 1.93
C SER A 144 5.51 2.79 1.64
N GLY A 145 4.88 2.11 2.61
CA GLY A 145 4.50 0.70 2.51
C GLY A 145 3.44 0.39 1.46
N SER A 146 2.44 1.25 1.23
CA SER A 146 1.10 0.76 0.86
C SER A 146 0.68 0.83 -0.61
N LEU A 147 1.54 0.97 -1.62
CA LEU A 147 1.03 1.54 -2.89
C LEU A 147 1.64 1.02 -4.19
N GLY A 148 1.36 -0.23 -4.57
CA GLY A 148 1.53 -0.80 -5.93
C GLY A 148 2.78 -0.40 -6.75
N GLY A 149 3.78 -1.30 -6.82
CA GLY A 149 4.95 -1.16 -7.70
C GLY A 149 6.29 -1.44 -7.01
N ALA A 150 7.40 -1.30 -7.74
CA ALA A 150 8.77 -1.45 -7.21
C ALA A 150 9.51 -0.10 -7.06
N ARG A 151 8.91 1.00 -7.56
CA ARG A 151 9.52 2.33 -7.54
C ARG A 151 9.35 3.03 -6.19
N PRO A 152 10.29 3.91 -5.79
CA PRO A 152 10.19 4.63 -4.52
C PRO A 152 9.00 5.59 -4.49
N LYS A 153 8.29 5.60 -3.37
CA LYS A 153 7.14 6.48 -3.13
C LYS A 153 6.94 6.74 -1.65
N ALA A 154 6.20 7.77 -1.27
CA ALA A 154 5.80 8.03 0.12
C ALA A 154 4.42 8.69 0.17
N SER A 155 3.73 8.57 1.29
CA SER A 155 2.55 9.39 1.58
C SER A 155 3.00 10.75 2.11
N VAL A 156 2.40 11.82 1.61
CA VAL A 156 2.64 13.19 2.09
C VAL A 156 1.31 13.93 2.24
N ARG A 157 1.28 14.92 3.12
CA ARG A 157 0.09 15.73 3.39
C ARG A 157 0.21 17.11 2.73
N ALA A 158 -0.82 17.50 2.00
CA ALA A 158 -0.97 18.84 1.46
C ALA A 158 -1.33 19.86 2.57
N ASP A 159 -1.17 21.14 2.28
CA ASP A 159 -1.44 22.22 3.26
C ASP A 159 -2.92 22.28 3.68
N ASP A 160 -3.82 21.83 2.80
CA ASP A 160 -5.27 21.69 3.08
C ASP A 160 -5.64 20.36 3.75
N GLY A 161 -4.66 19.56 4.16
CA GLY A 161 -4.85 18.31 4.88
C GLY A 161 -5.05 17.07 4.02
N ARG A 162 -5.21 17.21 2.69
CA ARG A 162 -5.37 16.06 1.78
C ARG A 162 -4.14 15.15 1.80
N LEU A 163 -4.39 13.85 1.68
CA LEU A 163 -3.34 12.85 1.54
C LEU A 163 -2.99 12.67 0.07
N LEU A 164 -1.69 12.81 -0.23
CA LEU A 164 -1.12 12.60 -1.54
C LEU A 164 -0.10 11.45 -1.49
N ILE A 165 0.20 10.92 -2.66
CA ILE A 165 1.28 9.98 -2.90
C ILE A 165 2.36 10.73 -3.66
N ALA A 166 3.54 10.88 -3.04
CA ALA A 166 4.75 11.32 -3.71
C ALA A 166 5.40 10.12 -4.38
N LYS A 167 5.51 10.16 -5.71
CA LYS A 167 6.28 9.20 -6.51
C LYS A 167 7.63 9.84 -6.83
N PHE A 168 8.70 9.15 -6.46
CA PHE A 168 10.05 9.64 -6.66
C PHE A 168 10.67 8.99 -7.90
N PRO A 169 11.54 9.71 -8.62
CA PRO A 169 12.35 9.12 -9.67
C PRO A 169 13.30 8.09 -9.05
N HIS A 170 13.61 7.05 -9.80
CA HIS A 170 14.62 6.08 -9.41
C HIS A 170 16.01 6.58 -9.84
N PRO A 171 17.08 6.36 -9.05
CA PRO A 171 18.44 6.78 -9.43
C PRO A 171 18.94 6.23 -10.77
N GLY A 172 18.41 5.08 -11.19
CA GLY A 172 18.73 4.43 -12.47
C GLY A 172 17.80 4.79 -13.62
N ASP A 173 16.94 5.81 -13.48
CA ASP A 173 16.10 6.27 -14.59
C ASP A 173 16.94 7.06 -15.61
N GLU A 174 16.83 6.68 -16.89
CA GLU A 174 17.53 7.36 -18.01
C GLU A 174 16.81 8.64 -18.47
N TRP A 175 15.55 8.82 -18.09
CA TRP A 175 14.73 9.98 -18.42
C TRP A 175 13.78 10.33 -17.28
N ASP A 176 13.08 11.45 -17.40
CA ASP A 176 12.14 11.91 -16.37
C ASP A 176 10.83 11.09 -16.37
N VAL A 177 10.87 9.93 -15.73
CA VAL A 177 9.72 9.03 -15.61
C VAL A 177 8.54 9.71 -14.91
N MET A 178 8.80 10.61 -13.96
CA MET A 178 7.75 11.31 -13.21
C MET A 178 7.00 12.31 -14.10
N ALA A 179 7.72 13.03 -14.96
CA ALA A 179 7.12 13.87 -15.98
C ALA A 179 6.30 13.05 -16.98
N TRP A 180 6.83 11.93 -17.47
CA TRP A 180 6.11 11.05 -18.40
C TRP A 180 4.85 10.43 -17.79
N GLU A 181 4.90 10.03 -16.52
CA GLU A 181 3.72 9.52 -15.83
C GLU A 181 2.64 10.61 -15.68
N LYS A 182 3.03 11.86 -15.37
CA LYS A 182 2.11 13.00 -15.37
C LYS A 182 1.51 13.23 -16.76
N THR A 183 2.33 13.26 -17.81
CA THR A 183 1.88 13.45 -19.20
C THR A 183 0.88 12.37 -19.61
N THR A 184 1.15 11.11 -19.28
CA THR A 184 0.23 10.00 -19.58
C THR A 184 -1.12 10.19 -18.88
N LEU A 185 -1.08 10.64 -17.63
CA LEU A 185 -2.27 10.92 -16.85
C LEU A 185 -3.05 12.14 -17.38
N ASP A 186 -2.36 13.18 -17.86
CA ASP A 186 -2.99 14.34 -18.52
C ASP A 186 -3.66 13.92 -19.85
N LEU A 187 -3.01 13.05 -20.63
CA LEU A 187 -3.58 12.52 -21.87
C LEU A 187 -4.82 11.67 -21.60
N ALA A 188 -4.82 10.86 -20.54
CA ALA A 188 -5.99 10.10 -20.12
C ALA A 188 -7.16 11.03 -19.77
N GLU A 189 -6.90 12.08 -19.00
CA GLU A 189 -7.91 13.10 -18.64
C GLU A 189 -8.44 13.84 -19.88
N ALA A 190 -7.56 14.22 -20.81
CA ALA A 190 -7.95 14.85 -22.08
C ALA A 190 -8.79 13.90 -22.97
N ALA A 191 -8.59 12.59 -22.84
CA ALA A 191 -9.39 11.57 -23.52
C ALA A 191 -10.71 11.24 -22.78
N GLY A 192 -11.04 11.94 -21.70
CA GLY A 192 -12.26 11.71 -20.92
C GLY A 192 -12.19 10.55 -19.93
N ILE A 193 -10.99 10.00 -19.68
CA ILE A 193 -10.78 8.96 -18.67
C ILE A 193 -10.60 9.63 -17.32
N THR A 194 -11.41 9.22 -16.33
CA THR A 194 -11.27 9.69 -14.95
C THR A 194 -9.87 9.38 -14.42
N ALA A 195 -9.13 10.42 -14.08
CA ALA A 195 -7.76 10.30 -13.60
C ALA A 195 -7.56 11.16 -12.33
N PRO A 196 -6.72 10.73 -11.37
CA PRO A 196 -6.62 11.40 -10.06
C PRO A 196 -5.97 12.78 -10.17
N ARG A 197 -6.37 13.75 -9.35
CA ARG A 197 -5.68 15.05 -9.33
C ARG A 197 -4.19 14.88 -9.07
N ARG A 198 -3.36 15.63 -9.81
CA ARG A 198 -1.91 15.44 -9.82
C ARG A 198 -1.16 16.75 -10.00
N ARG A 199 0.08 16.81 -9.52
CA ARG A 199 1.02 17.89 -9.85
C ARG A 199 2.45 17.39 -9.87
N LEU A 200 3.27 18.01 -10.70
CA LEU A 200 4.70 17.75 -10.74
C LEU A 200 5.41 18.83 -9.91
N THR A 201 6.22 18.41 -8.94
CA THR A 201 6.97 19.32 -8.07
C THR A 201 8.46 19.14 -8.32
N ARG A 202 9.15 20.25 -8.56
CA ARG A 202 10.61 20.28 -8.70
C ARG A 202 11.27 20.21 -7.33
N VAL A 203 12.20 19.26 -7.15
CA VAL A 203 13.02 19.11 -5.95
C VAL A 203 14.48 19.09 -6.39
N GLY A 204 15.16 20.23 -6.24
CA GLY A 204 16.49 20.45 -6.81
C GLY A 204 16.46 20.28 -8.33
N THR A 205 17.22 19.31 -8.84
CA THR A 205 17.32 19.01 -10.28
C THR A 205 16.42 17.84 -10.72
N ARG A 206 15.50 17.37 -9.88
CA ARG A 206 14.62 16.23 -10.19
C ARG A 206 13.14 16.56 -9.98
N ASN A 207 12.27 15.83 -10.68
CA ASN A 207 10.82 16.00 -10.58
C ASN A 207 10.22 14.88 -9.74
N VAL A 208 9.30 15.25 -8.84
CA VAL A 208 8.51 14.35 -7.99
C VAL A 208 7.05 14.49 -8.40
N LEU A 209 6.39 13.38 -8.71
CA LEU A 209 4.98 13.38 -9.07
C LEU A 209 4.14 13.21 -7.81
N LEU A 210 3.30 14.20 -7.51
CA LEU A 210 2.33 14.15 -6.41
C LEU A 210 0.97 13.78 -6.98
N VAL A 211 0.36 12.72 -6.47
CA VAL A 211 -0.96 12.22 -6.88
C VAL A 211 -1.90 12.21 -5.69
N GLU A 212 -3.08 12.80 -5.82
CA GLU A 212 -4.12 12.77 -4.79
C GLU A 212 -4.70 11.36 -4.63
N ARG A 213 -4.90 10.96 -3.37
CA ARG A 213 -5.49 9.65 -3.06
C ARG A 213 -6.99 9.67 -3.32
N PHE A 214 -7.43 8.83 -4.24
CA PHE A 214 -8.86 8.64 -4.52
C PHE A 214 -9.59 7.85 -3.42
N ASP A 215 -8.85 7.07 -2.62
CA ASP A 215 -9.40 6.25 -1.53
C ASP A 215 -9.57 7.03 -0.22
N ARG A 216 -9.55 8.36 -0.30
CA ARG A 216 -9.64 9.30 0.82
C ARG A 216 -10.56 10.46 0.47
N SER A 217 -11.47 10.78 1.38
CA SER A 217 -12.34 11.96 1.30
C SER A 217 -12.49 12.57 2.69
N GLY A 218 -11.69 13.59 3.00
CA GLY A 218 -11.60 14.15 4.35
C GLY A 218 -11.19 13.09 5.38
N SER A 219 -12.02 12.86 6.39
CA SER A 219 -11.85 11.80 7.39
C SER A 219 -12.33 10.42 6.91
N PHE A 220 -13.06 10.35 5.80
CA PHE A 220 -13.61 9.12 5.27
C PHE A 220 -12.59 8.36 4.42
N ARG A 221 -12.65 7.03 4.51
CA ARG A 221 -11.92 6.11 3.63
C ARG A 221 -12.91 5.48 2.66
N VAL A 222 -12.48 5.31 1.43
CA VAL A 222 -13.29 4.68 0.38
C VAL A 222 -12.69 3.31 0.07
N GLY A 223 -13.48 2.26 0.28
CA GLY A 223 -13.11 0.90 -0.07
C GLY A 223 -13.03 0.70 -1.57
N TYR A 224 -12.05 -0.10 -2.00
CA TYR A 224 -11.93 -0.56 -3.38
C TYR A 224 -11.12 -1.85 -3.40
N ILE A 225 -11.25 -2.62 -4.48
CA ILE A 225 -10.50 -3.86 -4.71
C ILE A 225 -9.80 -3.75 -6.05
N ARG A 226 -8.53 -4.15 -6.12
CA ARG A 226 -7.79 -4.20 -7.38
C ARG A 226 -8.27 -5.38 -8.22
N VAL A 227 -8.37 -5.16 -9.54
CA VAL A 227 -8.80 -6.20 -10.50
C VAL A 227 -7.97 -7.48 -10.39
N ARG A 228 -6.65 -7.38 -10.15
CA ARG A 228 -5.79 -8.56 -9.97
C ARG A 228 -6.23 -9.42 -8.78
N SER A 229 -6.56 -8.79 -7.65
CA SER A 229 -7.05 -9.44 -6.44
C SER A 229 -8.41 -10.10 -6.67
N ASN A 230 -9.26 -9.46 -7.48
CA ASN A 230 -10.56 -9.98 -7.90
C ASN A 230 -10.45 -11.18 -8.88
N CYS A 231 -9.55 -11.12 -9.86
CA CYS A 231 -9.42 -12.17 -10.88
C CYS A 231 -8.85 -13.48 -10.33
N SER A 232 -8.01 -13.45 -9.29
CA SER A 232 -7.51 -14.67 -8.63
C SER A 232 -8.59 -15.50 -7.92
N GLN A 233 -9.80 -14.95 -7.75
CA GLN A 233 -10.91 -15.59 -7.03
C GLN A 233 -12.10 -15.91 -7.93
N MET A 234 -12.05 -15.59 -9.24
CA MET A 234 -13.12 -16.00 -10.16
C MET A 234 -13.01 -17.51 -10.45
N PRO A 235 -14.09 -18.29 -10.29
CA PRO A 235 -14.09 -19.67 -10.73
C PRO A 235 -13.80 -19.71 -12.24
N SER A 236 -12.91 -20.60 -12.66
CA SER A 236 -12.70 -20.87 -14.07
C SER A 236 -14.03 -21.30 -14.67
N ARG A 237 -14.57 -20.50 -15.60
CA ARG A 237 -15.63 -20.96 -16.49
C ARG A 237 -15.04 -22.06 -17.36
N THR A 238 -15.13 -23.30 -16.92
CA THR A 238 -15.13 -24.43 -17.83
C THR A 238 -16.48 -24.41 -18.51
N ASP A 239 -16.53 -23.79 -19.70
CA ASP A 239 -17.65 -23.97 -20.61
C ASP A 239 -17.68 -25.45 -21.00
N SER A 240 -18.60 -26.20 -20.38
CA SER A 240 -19.00 -27.51 -20.84
C SER A 240 -19.80 -27.33 -22.13
N LEU A 241 -19.09 -27.28 -23.25
CA LEU A 241 -19.66 -27.54 -24.56
C LEU A 241 -20.17 -28.98 -24.57
N SER A 242 -21.46 -29.12 -24.28
CA SER A 242 -22.27 -30.29 -24.61
C SER A 242 -22.19 -30.51 -26.12
N SER A 243 -21.34 -31.44 -26.56
CA SER A 243 -21.42 -32.03 -27.89
C SER A 243 -22.55 -33.04 -27.88
N GLY A 244 -23.74 -32.61 -28.33
CA GLY A 244 -24.80 -33.52 -28.71
C GLY A 244 -24.39 -34.35 -29.93
N SER A 245 -24.66 -35.64 -29.86
CA SER A 245 -24.77 -36.58 -30.98
C SER A 245 -25.93 -37.51 -30.68
#